data_AF-A0A9E4FYI7-F1
#
_entry.id   AF-A0A9E4FYI7-F1
#
_cell.length_a   1.000
_cell.length_b   1.000
_cell.length_c   1.000
_cell.angle_alpha   90.00
_cell.angle_beta   90.00
_cell.angle_gamma   90.00
#
_symmetry.space_group_name_H-M   'P 1'
#
loop_
_entity.id
_entity.type
_entity.pdbx_description
1 polymer ?
#
loop_
_entity_poly.entity_id
_entity_poly.type
_entity_poly.pdbx_seq_one_letter_code
_entity_poly.pdbx_strand_id
1 'polypeptide(L)'
;MKYQDHLDSAALEQYASALNTRAKQARASGRLSASDLRDRILESGGLCEWCGRGLVNDAFELDHIISLKQRGANTAENLAVACPDCNRQKGQKHPARFAAEISLATPRKTALVKRILRHYAMESLEQASLFTEPASQRESAGKDSRDSTGEPHYRW
;
A
#
# COMPACT_ATOMS: atom_id res chain seq x y z
N MET A 1 14.93 -11.92 4.19
CA MET A 1 15.15 -13.23 3.52
C MET A 1 15.27 -13.00 2.02
N LYS A 2 15.68 -13.99 1.23
CA LYS A 2 15.54 -13.95 -0.23
C LYS A 2 14.30 -14.73 -0.64
N TYR A 3 13.56 -14.24 -1.63
CA TYR A 3 12.39 -14.94 -2.14
C TYR A 3 12.85 -16.08 -3.03
N GLN A 4 12.47 -17.31 -2.69
CA GLN A 4 12.81 -18.52 -3.42
C GLN A 4 11.62 -19.47 -3.36
N ASP A 5 11.49 -20.33 -4.37
CA ASP A 5 10.40 -21.33 -4.43
C ASP A 5 10.49 -22.33 -3.27
N HIS A 6 11.71 -22.60 -2.79
CA HIS A 6 11.99 -23.43 -1.62
C HIS A 6 12.32 -22.54 -0.42
N LEU A 7 11.33 -22.31 0.45
CA LEU A 7 11.54 -21.63 1.72
C LEU A 7 12.02 -22.63 2.77
N ASP A 8 13.24 -22.45 3.27
CA ASP A 8 13.80 -23.28 4.35
C ASP A 8 12.97 -23.13 5.64
N SER A 9 12.42 -24.25 6.12
CA SER A 9 11.64 -24.33 7.34
C SER A 9 12.42 -23.86 8.57
N ALA A 10 13.72 -24.19 8.68
CA ALA A 10 14.53 -23.78 9.82
C ALA A 10 14.73 -22.25 9.84
N ALA A 11 14.99 -21.65 8.68
CA ALA A 11 15.07 -20.19 8.53
C ALA A 11 13.74 -19.50 8.90
N LEU A 12 12.60 -20.07 8.49
CA LEU A 12 11.27 -19.55 8.83
C LEU A 12 10.98 -19.63 10.34
N GLU A 13 11.34 -20.74 10.99
CA GLU A 13 11.19 -20.89 12.45
C GLU A 13 12.01 -19.86 13.21
N GLN A 14 13.27 -19.66 12.81
CA GLN A 14 14.13 -18.62 13.39
C GLN A 14 13.54 -17.22 13.19
N TYR A 15 13.00 -16.94 12.00
CA TYR A 15 12.40 -15.65 11.72
C TYR A 15 11.12 -15.42 12.54
N ALA A 16 10.24 -16.42 12.61
CA ALA A 16 9.04 -16.37 13.44
C ALA A 16 9.38 -16.15 14.93
N SER A 17 10.40 -16.84 15.45
CA SER A 17 10.90 -16.65 16.81
C SER A 17 11.39 -15.22 17.06
N ALA A 18 12.12 -14.63 16.10
CA ALA A 18 12.58 -13.25 16.17
C ALA A 18 11.40 -12.24 16.18
N LEU A 19 10.39 -12.44 15.33
CA LEU A 19 9.18 -11.62 15.30
C LEU A 19 8.39 -11.73 16.62
N ASN A 20 8.21 -12.95 17.13
CA ASN A 20 7.52 -13.20 18.39
C ASN A 20 8.25 -12.54 19.59
N THR A 21 9.58 -12.58 19.59
CA THR A 21 10.39 -11.90 20.61
C THR A 21 10.16 -10.39 20.60
N ARG A 22 10.19 -9.77 19.41
CA ARG A 22 9.92 -8.33 19.23
C ARG A 22 8.50 -7.97 19.65
N ALA A 23 7.51 -8.79 19.28
CA ALA A 23 6.12 -8.60 19.67
C ALA A 23 5.93 -8.65 21.19
N LYS A 24 6.56 -9.63 21.86
CA LYS A 24 6.56 -9.74 23.32
C LYS A 24 7.16 -8.49 23.99
N GLN A 25 8.29 -7.99 23.48
CA GLN A 25 8.92 -6.77 23.98
C GLN A 25 8.02 -5.54 23.81
N ALA A 26 7.31 -5.45 22.68
CA ALA A 26 6.36 -4.38 22.40
C ALA A 26 5.00 -4.56 23.10
N ARG A 27 4.80 -5.66 23.86
CA ARG A 27 3.52 -6.03 24.48
C ARG A 27 2.36 -6.12 23.46
N ALA A 28 2.66 -6.53 22.23
CA ALA A 28 1.67 -6.80 21.20
C ALA A 28 1.03 -8.18 21.42
N SER A 29 -0.25 -8.31 21.06
CA SER A 29 -0.96 -9.58 21.04
C SER A 29 -0.59 -10.41 19.81
N GLY A 30 -0.90 -11.71 19.83
CA GLY A 30 -0.66 -12.60 18.70
C GLY A 30 0.71 -13.30 18.73
N ARG A 31 0.78 -14.41 18.00
CA ARG A 31 1.98 -15.22 17.84
C ARG A 31 1.99 -15.78 16.43
N LEU A 32 3.16 -15.81 15.82
CA LEU A 32 3.38 -16.35 14.49
C LEU A 32 4.09 -17.69 14.58
N SER A 33 3.67 -18.62 13.74
CA SER A 33 4.35 -19.89 13.44
C SER A 33 5.11 -19.79 12.12
N ALA A 34 5.98 -20.78 11.85
CA ALA A 34 6.68 -20.86 10.56
C ALA A 34 5.71 -21.10 9.39
N SER A 35 4.61 -21.83 9.61
CA SER A 35 3.56 -22.02 8.60
C SER A 35 2.87 -20.70 8.26
N ASP A 36 2.53 -19.88 9.26
CA ASP A 36 1.91 -18.56 9.01
C ASP A 36 2.79 -17.69 8.12
N LEU A 37 4.11 -17.71 8.35
CA LEU A 37 5.05 -16.98 7.51
C LEU A 37 5.13 -17.54 6.10
N ARG A 38 5.20 -18.88 5.97
CA ARG A 38 5.24 -19.55 4.66
C ARG A 38 4.02 -19.19 3.83
N ASP A 39 2.84 -19.36 4.39
CA ASP A 39 1.57 -19.12 3.70
C ASP A 39 1.50 -17.66 3.26
N ARG A 40 1.88 -16.74 4.14
CA ARG A 40 1.91 -15.31 3.81
C ARG A 40 2.87 -14.97 2.67
N ILE A 41 4.05 -15.58 2.65
CA ILE A 41 5.04 -15.37 1.59
C ILE A 41 4.53 -15.91 0.26
N LEU A 42 3.89 -17.08 0.25
CA LEU A 42 3.33 -17.69 -0.95
C LEU A 42 2.13 -16.91 -1.49
N GLU A 43 1.23 -16.45 -0.61
CA GLU A 43 0.08 -15.62 -0.97
C GLU A 43 0.47 -14.30 -1.65
N SER A 44 1.65 -13.75 -1.34
CA SER A 44 2.14 -12.54 -2.00
C SER A 44 2.45 -12.75 -3.49
N GLY A 45 2.55 -14.00 -3.95
CA GLY A 45 2.89 -14.34 -5.34
C GLY A 45 4.26 -13.83 -5.79
N GLY A 46 5.19 -13.61 -4.85
CA GLY A 46 6.51 -13.06 -5.15
C GLY A 46 6.47 -11.58 -5.52
N LEU A 47 5.46 -10.85 -5.08
CA LEU A 47 5.34 -9.40 -5.30
C LEU A 47 5.40 -8.66 -3.96
N CYS A 48 6.05 -7.49 -3.96
CA CYS A 48 5.95 -6.56 -2.86
C CYS A 48 4.50 -6.07 -2.74
N GLU A 49 3.89 -6.27 -1.59
CA GLU A 49 2.47 -5.96 -1.43
C GLU A 49 2.19 -4.47 -1.28
N TRP A 50 3.23 -3.65 -1.07
CA TRP A 50 3.12 -2.21 -1.12
C TRP A 50 3.19 -1.69 -2.57
N CYS A 51 4.34 -1.86 -3.24
CA CYS A 51 4.58 -1.25 -4.56
C CYS A 51 4.33 -2.17 -5.76
N GLY A 52 4.12 -3.47 -5.57
CA GLY A 52 3.90 -4.44 -6.64
C GLY A 52 5.16 -4.90 -7.38
N ARG A 53 6.37 -4.47 -6.96
CA ARG A 53 7.64 -4.94 -7.56
C ARG A 53 7.82 -6.44 -7.35
N GLY A 54 8.35 -7.14 -8.37
CA GLY A 54 8.76 -8.53 -8.26
C GLY A 54 9.90 -8.74 -7.26
N LEU A 55 9.76 -9.74 -6.41
CA LEU A 55 10.68 -10.11 -5.35
C LEU A 55 11.39 -11.44 -5.61
N VAL A 56 11.02 -12.19 -6.66
CA VAL A 56 11.62 -13.49 -6.98
C VAL A 56 13.14 -13.33 -7.12
N ASN A 57 13.90 -14.13 -6.36
CA ASN A 57 15.35 -14.07 -6.23
C ASN A 57 15.92 -12.77 -5.59
N ASP A 58 15.07 -11.82 -5.22
CA ASP A 58 15.42 -10.59 -4.53
C ASP A 58 15.23 -10.73 -3.01
N ALA A 59 15.85 -9.81 -2.27
CA ALA A 59 15.64 -9.70 -0.83
C ALA A 59 14.25 -9.12 -0.52
N PHE A 60 13.62 -9.65 0.52
CA PHE A 60 12.36 -9.15 1.07
C PHE A 60 12.33 -9.25 2.60
N GLU A 61 11.40 -8.52 3.19
CA GLU A 61 11.15 -8.48 4.62
C GLU A 61 9.65 -8.61 4.91
N LEU A 62 9.32 -9.17 6.07
CA LEU A 62 7.96 -9.19 6.59
C LEU A 62 7.74 -7.94 7.45
N ASP A 63 6.89 -7.05 6.96
CA ASP A 63 6.55 -5.77 7.56
C ASP A 63 5.20 -5.87 8.30
N HIS A 64 5.14 -5.37 9.53
CA HIS A 64 3.87 -5.21 10.23
C HIS A 64 3.12 -4.00 9.67
N ILE A 65 1.98 -4.24 9.02
CA ILE A 65 1.12 -3.20 8.39
C ILE A 65 0.83 -2.10 9.41
N ILE A 66 0.30 -2.48 10.58
CA ILE A 66 0.28 -1.65 11.79
C ILE A 66 1.49 -2.03 12.62
N SER A 67 2.40 -1.08 12.83
CA SER A 67 3.64 -1.32 13.58
C SER A 67 3.36 -1.80 15.01
N LEU A 68 4.25 -2.64 15.55
CA LEU A 68 4.16 -3.10 16.95
C LEU A 68 4.15 -1.93 17.96
N LYS A 69 4.84 -0.82 17.65
CA LYS A 69 4.85 0.39 18.48
C LYS A 69 3.48 1.07 18.55
N GLN A 70 2.67 0.92 17.50
CA GLN A 70 1.29 1.38 17.44
C GLN A 70 0.31 0.31 17.93
N ARG A 71 0.78 -0.68 18.71
CA ARG A 71 0.00 -1.80 19.24
C ARG A 71 -0.62 -2.69 18.15
N GLY A 72 -0.02 -2.74 16.97
CA GLY A 72 -0.38 -3.73 15.95
C GLY A 72 -0.16 -5.16 16.46
N ALA A 73 -1.07 -6.06 16.12
CA ALA A 73 -0.98 -7.46 16.52
C ALA A 73 0.10 -8.19 15.70
N ASN A 74 0.75 -9.19 16.30
CA ASN A 74 1.70 -10.05 15.65
C ASN A 74 1.00 -11.28 15.07
N THR A 75 0.22 -11.06 14.02
CA THR A 75 -0.58 -12.07 13.31
C THR A 75 -0.34 -11.99 11.81
N ALA A 76 -0.66 -13.06 11.07
CA ALA A 76 -0.42 -13.15 9.63
C ALA A 76 -1.15 -12.04 8.84
N GLU A 77 -2.34 -11.65 9.29
CA GLU A 77 -3.17 -10.63 8.63
C GLU A 77 -2.58 -9.23 8.74
N ASN A 78 -1.80 -8.98 9.81
CA ASN A 78 -1.07 -7.74 10.01
C ASN A 78 0.34 -7.76 9.39
N LEU A 79 0.72 -8.83 8.68
CA LEU A 79 1.98 -8.87 7.93
C LEU A 79 1.79 -8.54 6.45
N ALA A 80 2.78 -7.86 5.91
CA ALA A 80 2.95 -7.61 4.49
C ALA A 80 4.34 -8.05 4.04
N VAL A 81 4.43 -8.69 2.87
CA VAL A 81 5.69 -8.96 2.19
C VAL A 81 6.15 -7.67 1.51
N ALA A 82 7.27 -7.11 1.95
CA ALA A 82 7.78 -5.83 1.50
C ALA A 82 9.18 -5.95 0.90
N CYS A 83 9.45 -5.17 -0.17
CA CYS A 83 10.83 -4.94 -0.59
C CYS A 83 11.56 -4.06 0.45
N PRO A 84 12.90 -4.13 0.53
CA PRO A 84 13.69 -3.33 1.47
C PRO A 84 13.43 -1.82 1.34
N ASP A 85 13.22 -1.33 0.11
CA ASP A 85 12.93 0.08 -0.14
C ASP A 85 11.59 0.51 0.48
N CYS A 86 10.53 -0.27 0.28
CA CYS A 86 9.21 0.03 0.83
C CYS A 86 9.22 -0.08 2.36
N ASN A 87 9.84 -1.13 2.90
CA ASN A 87 9.94 -1.30 4.35
C ASN A 87 10.67 -0.11 5.01
N ARG A 88 11.79 0.32 4.42
CA ARG A 88 12.54 1.50 4.88
C ARG A 88 11.74 2.80 4.73
N GLN A 89 11.05 3.01 3.62
CA GLN A 89 10.24 4.21 3.38
C GLN A 89 9.02 4.30 4.31
N LYS A 90 8.40 3.16 4.64
CA LYS A 90 7.30 3.09 5.60
C LYS A 90 7.79 3.42 7.00
N GLY A 91 8.82 2.72 7.47
CA GLY A 91 9.33 2.85 8.83
C GLY A 91 8.20 2.74 9.86
N GLN A 92 7.95 3.84 10.59
CA GLN A 92 6.90 3.93 11.62
C GLN A 92 5.66 4.71 11.16
N LYS A 93 5.54 5.02 9.87
CA LYS A 93 4.37 5.71 9.32
C LYS A 93 3.11 4.87 9.54
N HIS A 94 2.01 5.55 9.78
CA HIS A 94 0.69 4.94 9.80
C HIS A 94 0.37 4.33 8.42
N PRO A 95 -0.22 3.11 8.34
CA PRO A 95 -0.45 2.42 7.07
C PRO A 95 -1.27 3.25 6.09
N ALA A 96 -2.28 3.99 6.54
CA ALA A 96 -3.07 4.86 5.68
C ALA A 96 -2.22 5.93 4.97
N ARG A 97 -1.31 6.56 5.71
CA ARG A 97 -0.40 7.58 5.17
C ARG A 97 0.53 6.97 4.13
N PHE A 98 1.15 5.84 4.47
CA PHE A 98 2.08 5.19 3.55
C PHE A 98 1.38 4.64 2.30
N ALA A 99 0.18 4.08 2.44
CA ALA A 99 -0.64 3.65 1.33
C ALA A 99 -0.99 4.81 0.37
N ALA A 100 -1.29 6.00 0.91
CA ALA A 100 -1.53 7.20 0.09
C ALA A 100 -0.26 7.65 -0.65
N GLU A 101 0.89 7.70 0.04
CA GLU A 101 2.19 8.03 -0.57
C GLU A 101 2.53 7.06 -1.72
N ILE A 102 2.38 5.76 -1.49
CA ILE A 102 2.61 4.72 -2.52
C ILE A 102 1.62 4.85 -3.68
N SER A 103 0.35 5.18 -3.40
CA SER A 103 -0.69 5.34 -4.43
C SER A 103 -0.43 6.52 -5.35
N LEU A 104 0.26 7.55 -4.87
CA LEU A 104 0.70 8.68 -5.69
C LEU A 104 1.97 8.35 -6.48
N ALA A 105 2.86 7.53 -5.90
CA ALA A 105 4.14 7.17 -6.52
C ALA A 105 4.04 6.04 -7.56
N THR A 106 3.02 5.17 -7.47
CA THR A 106 2.86 4.02 -8.36
C THR A 106 1.55 4.08 -9.15
N PRO A 107 1.55 3.80 -10.46
CA PRO A 107 0.36 3.90 -11.29
C PRO A 107 -0.66 2.79 -11.00
N ARG A 108 -0.22 1.65 -10.45
CA ARG A 108 -1.08 0.50 -10.13
C ARG A 108 -1.07 0.20 -8.64
N LYS A 109 -2.22 0.36 -8.01
CA LYS A 109 -2.43 0.05 -6.58
C LYS A 109 -2.55 -1.46 -6.37
N THR A 110 -1.78 -2.00 -5.43
CA THR A 110 -1.86 -3.40 -5.01
C THR A 110 -3.14 -3.69 -4.22
N ALA A 111 -3.43 -4.97 -3.98
CA ALA A 111 -4.58 -5.39 -3.17
C ALA A 111 -4.51 -4.86 -1.72
N LEU A 112 -3.32 -4.89 -1.11
CA LEU A 112 -3.08 -4.35 0.23
C LEU A 112 -3.35 -2.85 0.29
N VAL A 113 -2.78 -2.08 -0.65
CA VAL A 113 -2.97 -0.62 -0.69
C VAL A 113 -4.45 -0.27 -0.88
N LYS A 114 -5.16 -0.93 -1.81
CA LYS A 114 -6.60 -0.76 -2.00
C LYS A 114 -7.41 -1.12 -0.74
N ARG A 115 -7.01 -2.16 -0.01
CA ARG A 115 -7.66 -2.57 1.25
C ARG A 115 -7.48 -1.51 2.33
N ILE A 116 -6.26 -1.00 2.50
CA ILE A 116 -5.94 0.03 3.50
C ILE A 116 -6.69 1.32 3.21
N LEU A 117 -6.64 1.84 1.98
CA LEU A 117 -7.32 3.08 1.61
C LEU A 117 -8.82 2.99 1.88
N ARG A 118 -9.47 1.88 1.49
CA ARG A 118 -10.88 1.62 1.78
C ARG A 118 -11.16 1.57 3.28
N HIS A 119 -10.33 0.87 4.05
CA HIS A 119 -10.53 0.73 5.50
C HIS A 119 -10.51 2.09 6.23
N TYR A 120 -9.64 3.00 5.81
CA TYR A 120 -9.53 4.33 6.40
C TYR A 120 -10.38 5.40 5.71
N ALA A 121 -11.31 4.99 4.82
CA ALA A 121 -12.13 5.90 4.01
C ALA A 121 -11.33 7.00 3.30
N MET A 122 -10.10 6.67 2.91
CA MET A 122 -9.24 7.58 2.15
C MET A 122 -9.58 7.39 0.68
N GLU A 123 -10.12 8.43 0.05
CA GLU A 123 -10.15 8.47 -1.40
C GLU A 123 -8.70 8.54 -1.89
N SER A 124 -8.34 7.65 -2.81
CA SER A 124 -7.15 7.91 -3.60
C SER A 124 -7.37 9.27 -4.24
N LEU A 125 -6.47 10.22 -3.98
CA LEU A 125 -6.46 11.51 -4.66
C LEU A 125 -6.10 11.27 -6.12
N GLU A 126 -7.02 10.69 -6.88
CA GLU A 126 -6.98 10.70 -8.34
C GLU A 126 -7.29 12.13 -8.71
N GLN A 127 -6.26 12.85 -9.15
CA GLN A 127 -6.45 14.14 -9.76
C GLN A 127 -7.28 13.88 -11.02
N ALA A 128 -8.59 14.13 -10.94
CA ALA A 128 -9.45 14.08 -12.11
C ALA A 128 -8.80 14.99 -13.15
N SER A 129 -8.53 14.44 -14.35
CA SER A 129 -7.99 15.25 -15.43
C SER A 129 -8.94 16.43 -15.62
N LEU A 130 -8.41 17.65 -15.56
CA LEU A 130 -9.15 18.91 -15.74
C LEU A 130 -9.94 18.96 -17.06
N PHE A 131 -9.62 18.06 -17.99
CA PHE A 131 -10.23 17.93 -19.31
C PHE A 131 -11.27 16.81 -19.42
N THR A 132 -11.53 16.07 -18.33
CA THR A 132 -12.54 15.00 -18.34
C THR A 132 -13.88 15.60 -17.94
N GLU A 133 -14.69 15.98 -18.93
CA GLU A 133 -16.03 16.45 -18.65
C GLU A 133 -16.87 15.32 -18.02
N PRO A 134 -17.55 15.57 -16.88
CA PRO A 134 -18.44 14.59 -16.29
C PRO A 134 -19.59 14.28 -17.25
N ALA A 135 -19.97 12.99 -17.33
CA ALA A 135 -20.95 12.48 -18.29
C ALA A 135 -22.34 13.17 -18.21
N SER A 136 -22.60 13.94 -17.15
CA SER A 136 -23.85 14.67 -16.91
C SER A 136 -24.01 15.96 -17.72
N GLN A 137 -23.02 16.41 -18.49
CA GLN A 137 -23.10 17.66 -19.28
C GLN A 137 -23.32 17.45 -20.78
N ARG A 138 -23.57 16.22 -21.25
CA ARG A 138 -23.80 15.91 -22.67
C ARG A 138 -25.23 16.18 -23.16
N GLU A 139 -25.90 17.20 -22.64
CA GLU A 139 -27.22 17.61 -23.15
C GLU A 139 -27.08 18.83 -24.08
N SER A 140 -27.28 18.53 -25.37
CA SER A 140 -27.59 19.41 -26.51
C SER A 140 -27.16 20.88 -26.43
N ALA A 141 -26.07 21.20 -27.13
CA ALA A 141 -25.77 22.56 -27.58
C ALA A 141 -26.90 23.06 -28.50
N GLY A 142 -27.91 23.69 -27.90
CA GLY A 142 -28.81 24.61 -28.57
C GLY A 142 -27.99 25.82 -29.04
N LYS A 143 -27.99 26.08 -30.34
CA LYS A 143 -27.49 27.31 -30.92
C LYS A 143 -28.24 28.48 -30.28
N ASP A 144 -27.54 29.36 -29.59
CA ASP A 144 -28.04 30.72 -29.43
C ASP A 144 -26.94 31.74 -29.71
N SER A 145 -27.25 32.56 -30.70
CA SER A 145 -26.50 33.73 -31.14
C SER A 145 -26.66 34.85 -30.12
N ARG A 146 -25.57 35.54 -29.77
CA ARG A 146 -25.49 37.01 -29.72
C ARG A 146 -24.10 37.47 -29.27
N ASP A 147 -23.46 38.13 -30.23
CA ASP A 147 -22.65 39.35 -30.12
C ASP A 147 -22.55 40.02 -28.73
N SER A 148 -21.32 40.16 -28.21
CA SER A 148 -20.84 41.40 -27.58
C SER A 148 -19.33 41.29 -27.30
N THR A 149 -18.56 42.11 -28.00
CA THR A 149 -17.14 42.34 -27.75
C THR A 149 -16.96 43.13 -26.46
N GLY A 150 -16.78 42.43 -25.34
CA GLY A 150 -16.32 43.01 -24.08
C GLY A 150 -14.85 42.68 -23.87
N GLU A 151 -13.98 43.66 -24.11
CA GLU A 151 -12.54 43.56 -23.87
C GLU A 151 -12.27 43.36 -22.36
N PRO A 152 -11.54 42.32 -21.92
CA PRO A 152 -11.34 42.09 -20.50
C PRO A 152 -10.32 43.10 -19.94
N HIS A 153 -10.76 43.92 -18.98
CA HIS A 153 -9.90 44.85 -18.26
C HIS A 153 -8.97 44.10 -17.31
N TYR A 154 -7.80 43.70 -17.80
CA TYR A 154 -6.65 43.43 -16.93
C TYR A 154 -5.67 44.61 -17.06
N ARG A 155 -5.37 45.26 -15.94
CA ARG A 155 -4.23 46.18 -15.79
C ARG A 155 -3.22 45.54 -14.85
N TRP A 156 -1.97 45.46 -15.30
CA TRP A 156 -0.80 44.99 -14.56
C TRP A 156 -0.43 45.95 -13.43
#